data_AF-A0A7V3AAF9-F1
#
_entry.id   AF-A0A7V3AAF9-F1
#
_cell.length_a   1.000
_cell.length_b   1.000
_cell.length_c   1.000
_cell.angle_alpha   90.00
_cell.angle_beta   90.00
_cell.angle_gamma   90.00
#
_symmetry.space_group_name_H-M   'P 1'
#
loop_
_entity.id
_entity.type
_entity.pdbx_description
1 polymer ?
#
loop_
_entity_poly.entity_id
_entity_poly.type
_entity_poly.pdbx_seq_one_letter_code
_entity_poly.pdbx_strand_id
1 'polypeptide(L)'
;MHDLELYAILIAEHEAMLHAYVLGLVRDANLADDICQETFVQAYRQLSTLRDKAAFAAWLRGIARNLAYAELRRLHREEPTDPVVLQGMEEVFGALDRNPRGQTWQERAQTLAVCLDRLPEVMRSAFELHYLERKTAAEVARLLSVSLHAVLKRLQRARESLANCIERQLGLDPP
;
A
#
# COMPACT_ATOMS: atom_id res chain seq x y z
N MET A 1 -7.80 -22.46 -23.48
CA MET A 1 -6.56 -22.31 -22.71
C MET A 1 -5.98 -20.91 -22.95
N HIS A 2 -6.77 -19.85 -22.76
CA HIS A 2 -6.37 -18.51 -23.24
C HIS A 2 -6.79 -17.36 -22.29
N ASP A 3 -8.07 -17.02 -22.08
CA ASP A 3 -8.36 -15.76 -21.36
C ASP A 3 -8.22 -15.81 -19.82
N LEU A 4 -8.59 -16.93 -19.18
CA LEU A 4 -8.57 -17.04 -17.72
C LEU A 4 -7.15 -17.10 -17.14
N GLU A 5 -6.23 -17.78 -17.85
CA GLU A 5 -4.83 -17.91 -17.46
C GLU A 5 -4.08 -16.59 -17.61
N LEU A 6 -4.31 -15.87 -18.73
CA LEU A 6 -3.77 -14.52 -18.89
C LEU A 6 -4.31 -13.56 -17.83
N TYR A 7 -5.58 -13.67 -17.48
CA TYR A 7 -6.18 -12.86 -16.43
C TYR A 7 -5.59 -13.18 -15.04
N ALA A 8 -5.35 -14.45 -14.73
CA ALA A 8 -4.71 -14.86 -13.48
C ALA A 8 -3.27 -14.31 -13.36
N ILE A 9 -2.49 -14.33 -14.45
CA ILE A 9 -1.15 -13.71 -14.48
C ILE A 9 -1.24 -12.20 -14.22
N LEU A 10 -2.18 -11.54 -14.89
CA LEU A 10 -2.39 -10.10 -14.72
C LEU A 10 -2.81 -9.75 -13.28
N ILE A 11 -3.66 -10.55 -12.65
CA ILE A 11 -4.03 -10.38 -11.23
C ILE A 11 -2.81 -10.55 -10.35
N ALA A 12 -2.04 -11.64 -10.51
CA ALA A 12 -0.90 -11.94 -9.66
C ALA A 12 0.14 -10.79 -9.66
N GLU A 13 0.29 -10.09 -10.79
CA GLU A 13 1.15 -8.92 -10.90
C GLU A 13 0.65 -7.69 -10.10
N HIS A 14 -0.67 -7.56 -9.91
CA HIS A 14 -1.31 -6.40 -9.29
C HIS A 14 -1.82 -6.66 -7.86
N GLU A 15 -1.86 -7.92 -7.43
CA GLU A 15 -2.48 -8.36 -6.18
C GLU A 15 -1.92 -7.65 -4.96
N ALA A 16 -0.61 -7.68 -4.79
CA ALA A 16 0.06 -7.09 -3.64
C ALA A 16 -0.23 -5.58 -3.52
N MET A 17 -0.29 -4.87 -4.65
CA MET A 17 -0.59 -3.44 -4.67
C MET A 17 -2.01 -3.11 -4.40
N LEU A 18 -2.92 -3.87 -5.01
CA LEU A 18 -4.33 -3.66 -4.76
C LEU A 18 -4.63 -3.88 -3.28
N HIS A 19 -4.08 -4.95 -2.70
CA HIS A 19 -4.19 -5.22 -1.29
C HIS A 19 -3.60 -4.10 -0.42
N ALA A 20 -2.39 -3.63 -0.72
CA ALA A 20 -1.78 -2.50 0.01
C ALA A 20 -2.64 -1.22 -0.07
N TYR A 21 -3.19 -0.92 -1.25
CA TYR A 21 -4.07 0.22 -1.47
C TYR A 21 -5.36 0.10 -0.65
N VAL A 22 -6.06 -1.03 -0.76
CA VAL A 22 -7.31 -1.28 -0.05
C VAL A 22 -7.10 -1.30 1.45
N LEU A 23 -6.02 -1.92 1.94
CA LEU A 23 -5.68 -1.91 3.36
C LEU A 23 -5.44 -0.49 3.88
N GLY A 24 -4.82 0.38 3.06
CA GLY A 24 -4.67 1.80 3.39
C GLY A 24 -6.01 2.53 3.54
N LEU A 25 -7.02 2.13 2.76
CA LEU A 25 -8.39 2.67 2.84
C LEU A 25 -9.13 2.12 4.05
N VAL A 26 -9.26 0.81 4.20
CA VAL A 26 -10.18 0.23 5.20
C VAL A 26 -9.55 -0.06 6.56
N ARG A 27 -8.21 -0.09 6.64
CA ARG A 27 -7.41 -0.34 7.85
C ARG A 27 -7.80 -1.63 8.60
N ASP A 28 -8.27 -2.62 7.86
CA ASP A 28 -8.76 -3.91 8.34
C ASP A 28 -8.36 -4.97 7.31
N ALA A 29 -7.58 -5.97 7.70
CA ALA A 29 -7.05 -6.94 6.72
C ALA A 29 -8.11 -7.88 6.18
N ASN A 30 -9.00 -8.39 7.04
CA ASN A 30 -10.03 -9.31 6.58
C ASN A 30 -10.94 -8.59 5.57
N LEU A 31 -11.31 -7.34 5.89
CA LEU A 31 -12.09 -6.52 4.97
C LEU A 31 -11.31 -6.19 3.69
N ALA A 32 -9.99 -5.97 3.78
CA ALA A 32 -9.16 -5.72 2.61
C ALA A 32 -9.07 -6.93 1.69
N ASP A 33 -8.91 -8.13 2.24
CA ASP A 33 -8.90 -9.40 1.50
C ASP A 33 -10.23 -9.60 0.76
N ASP A 34 -11.36 -9.42 1.46
CA ASP A 34 -12.70 -9.55 0.88
C ASP A 34 -12.92 -8.56 -0.28
N ILE A 35 -12.55 -7.29 -0.09
CA ILE A 35 -12.66 -6.25 -1.12
C ILE A 35 -11.75 -6.56 -2.31
N CYS A 36 -10.52 -7.05 -2.08
CA CYS A 36 -9.62 -7.40 -3.18
C CYS A 36 -10.20 -8.55 -4.02
N GLN A 37 -10.71 -9.60 -3.38
CA GLN A 37 -11.35 -10.71 -4.08
C GLN A 37 -12.54 -10.24 -4.93
N GLU A 38 -13.45 -9.46 -4.35
CA GLU A 38 -14.58 -8.91 -5.09
C GLU A 38 -14.13 -7.97 -6.22
N THR A 39 -13.06 -7.19 -5.99
CA THR A 39 -12.48 -6.32 -7.04
C THR A 39 -12.02 -7.14 -8.24
N PHE A 40 -11.31 -8.25 -8.04
CA PHE A 40 -10.87 -9.10 -9.14
C PHE A 40 -12.06 -9.72 -9.89
N VAL A 41 -13.09 -10.19 -9.18
CA VAL A 41 -14.29 -10.71 -9.82
C VAL A 41 -14.98 -9.63 -10.67
N GLN A 42 -15.10 -8.41 -10.16
CA GLN A 42 -15.71 -7.31 -10.90
C GLN A 42 -14.84 -6.81 -12.05
N ALA A 43 -13.53 -6.78 -11.88
CA ALA A 43 -12.59 -6.41 -12.92
C ALA A 43 -12.64 -7.41 -14.08
N TYR A 44 -12.75 -8.71 -13.82
CA TYR A 44 -12.94 -9.69 -14.90
C TYR A 44 -14.20 -9.39 -15.72
N ARG A 45 -15.33 -9.12 -15.05
CA ARG A 45 -16.61 -8.82 -15.69
C ARG A 45 -16.60 -7.52 -16.50
N GLN A 46 -15.81 -6.54 -16.05
CA GLN A 46 -15.72 -5.21 -16.65
C GLN A 46 -14.50 -5.05 -17.57
N LEU A 47 -13.71 -6.11 -17.80
CA LEU A 47 -12.43 -6.01 -18.51
C LEU A 47 -12.58 -5.42 -19.91
N SER A 48 -13.70 -5.66 -20.59
CA SER A 48 -14.02 -5.08 -21.90
C SER A 48 -14.20 -3.56 -21.90
N THR A 49 -14.40 -2.94 -20.73
CA THR A 49 -14.51 -1.49 -20.57
C THR A 49 -13.15 -0.79 -20.46
N LEU A 50 -12.07 -1.56 -20.24
CA LEU A 50 -10.71 -1.03 -20.19
C LEU A 50 -10.27 -0.56 -21.58
N ARG A 51 -10.15 0.76 -21.75
CA ARG A 51 -9.79 1.37 -23.03
C ARG A 51 -8.28 1.39 -23.29
N ASP A 52 -7.49 1.43 -22.23
CA ASP A 52 -6.03 1.49 -22.28
C ASP A 52 -5.44 0.47 -21.31
N LYS A 53 -4.64 -0.45 -21.83
CA LYS A 53 -3.96 -1.48 -21.04
C LYS A 53 -2.96 -0.86 -20.05
N ALA A 54 -2.33 0.26 -20.40
CA ALA A 54 -1.40 0.96 -19.51
C ALA A 54 -2.11 1.56 -18.28
N ALA A 55 -3.44 1.74 -18.36
CA ALA A 55 -4.26 2.25 -17.26
C ALA A 55 -4.83 1.15 -16.35
N PHE A 56 -4.48 -0.12 -16.56
CA PHE A 56 -5.08 -1.24 -15.83
C PHE A 56 -4.99 -1.08 -14.30
N ALA A 57 -3.81 -0.73 -13.77
CA ALA A 57 -3.61 -0.56 -12.33
C ALA A 57 -4.49 0.55 -11.74
N ALA A 58 -4.54 1.72 -12.40
CA ALA A 58 -5.38 2.83 -11.98
C ALA A 58 -6.89 2.51 -12.09
N TRP A 59 -7.29 1.83 -13.17
CA TRP A 59 -8.66 1.38 -13.38
C TRP A 59 -9.10 0.37 -12.31
N LEU A 60 -8.23 -0.61 -12.00
CA LEU A 60 -8.46 -1.61 -10.96
C LEU A 60 -8.62 -0.98 -9.58
N ARG A 61 -7.78 0.01 -9.23
CA ARG A 61 -7.93 0.79 -7.98
C ARG A 61 -9.23 1.57 -7.94
N GLY A 62 -9.71 2.07 -9.09
CA GLY A 62 -11.01 2.72 -9.18
C GLY A 62 -12.17 1.80 -8.77
N ILE A 63 -12.14 0.54 -9.22
CA ILE A 63 -13.12 -0.48 -8.81
C ILE A 63 -13.00 -0.75 -7.31
N ALA A 64 -11.78 -1.04 -6.82
CA ALA A 64 -11.54 -1.32 -5.41
C ALA A 64 -11.97 -0.18 -4.48
N ARG A 65 -11.69 1.07 -4.85
CA ARG A 65 -12.09 2.25 -4.08
C ARG A 65 -13.60 2.33 -3.92
N ASN A 66 -14.35 2.10 -5.00
CA ASN A 66 -15.80 2.13 -4.96
C ASN A 66 -16.36 1.04 -4.04
N LEU A 67 -15.79 -0.17 -4.10
CA LEU A 67 -16.17 -1.28 -3.22
C LEU A 67 -15.82 -0.99 -1.75
N ALA A 68 -14.61 -0.49 -1.49
CA ALA A 68 -14.18 -0.12 -0.14
C ALA A 68 -15.10 0.93 0.49
N TYR A 69 -15.47 1.97 -0.25
CA TYR A 69 -16.39 2.98 0.26
C TYR A 69 -17.81 2.45 0.46
N ALA A 70 -18.29 1.57 -0.43
CA ALA A 70 -19.59 0.92 -0.23
C ALA A 70 -19.62 0.09 1.07
N GLU A 71 -18.56 -0.69 1.33
CA GLU A 71 -18.46 -1.51 2.55
C GLU A 71 -18.27 -0.67 3.81
N LEU A 72 -17.44 0.38 3.78
CA LEU A 72 -17.27 1.27 4.93
C LEU A 72 -18.59 1.95 5.32
N ARG A 73 -19.37 2.42 4.33
CA ARG A 73 -20.73 2.93 4.57
C ARG A 73 -21.65 1.89 5.17
N ARG A 74 -21.65 0.66 4.63
CA ARG A 74 -22.48 -0.44 5.13
C ARG A 74 -22.17 -0.80 6.59
N LEU A 75 -20.89 -0.73 6.97
CA LEU A 75 -20.42 -1.01 8.33
C LEU A 75 -20.56 0.18 9.28
N HIS A 76 -21.10 1.32 8.83
CA HIS A 76 -21.12 2.59 9.56
C HIS A 76 -19.74 3.01 10.10
N ARG A 77 -18.67 2.68 9.36
CA ARG A 77 -17.30 3.10 9.68
C ARG A 77 -17.03 4.44 8.99
N GLU A 78 -16.19 5.27 9.59
CA GLU A 78 -15.74 6.51 8.97
C GLU A 78 -15.03 6.18 7.66
N GLU A 79 -15.50 6.76 6.56
CA GLU A 79 -14.71 6.82 5.32
C GLU A 79 -13.38 7.54 5.65
N PRO A 80 -12.23 7.13 5.08
CA PRO A 80 -11.00 7.91 5.12
C PRO A 80 -11.21 9.21 4.33
N THR A 81 -11.92 10.14 4.93
CA THR A 81 -12.46 11.33 4.27
C THR A 81 -11.56 12.52 4.55
N ASP A 82 -10.24 12.31 4.55
CA ASP A 82 -9.34 13.42 4.34
C ASP A 82 -8.96 13.42 2.86
N PRO A 83 -9.54 14.32 2.04
CA PRO A 83 -9.23 14.43 0.63
C PRO A 83 -7.73 14.59 0.37
N VAL A 84 -6.98 15.17 1.30
CA VAL A 84 -5.52 15.32 1.22
C VAL A 84 -4.82 13.97 1.36
N VAL A 85 -5.29 13.11 2.26
CA VAL A 85 -4.73 11.76 2.46
C VAL A 85 -5.04 10.89 1.25
N LEU A 86 -6.26 10.95 0.72
CA LEU A 86 -6.65 10.20 -0.47
C LEU A 86 -5.85 10.65 -1.70
N GLN A 87 -5.72 11.96 -1.90
CA GLN A 87 -4.90 12.51 -2.99
C GLN A 87 -3.44 12.06 -2.87
N GLY A 88 -2.86 12.14 -1.67
CA GLY A 88 -1.50 11.65 -1.42
C GLY A 88 -1.34 10.16 -1.69
N MET A 89 -2.35 9.33 -1.36
CA MET A 89 -2.34 7.92 -1.73
C MET A 89 -2.38 7.73 -3.25
N GLU A 90 -3.29 8.39 -3.97
CA GLU A 90 -3.38 8.27 -5.44
C GLU A 90 -2.08 8.72 -6.14
N GLU A 91 -1.43 9.79 -5.65
CA GLU A 91 -0.13 10.26 -6.15
C GLU A 91 0.98 9.21 -5.95
N VAL A 92 1.06 8.61 -4.77
CA VAL A 92 2.04 7.56 -4.45
C VAL A 92 1.82 6.32 -5.31
N PHE A 93 0.58 5.80 -5.36
CA PHE A 93 0.26 4.62 -6.14
C PHE A 93 0.40 4.86 -7.65
N GLY A 94 0.05 6.05 -8.15
CA GLY A 94 0.30 6.45 -9.53
C GLY A 94 1.79 6.54 -9.88
N ALA A 95 2.64 6.98 -8.94
CA ALA A 95 4.10 6.93 -9.13
C ALA A 95 4.63 5.49 -9.19
N LEU A 96 4.08 4.59 -8.36
CA LEU A 96 4.47 3.18 -8.33
C LEU A 96 4.03 2.41 -9.59
N ASP A 97 2.88 2.76 -10.18
CA ASP A 97 2.39 2.18 -11.43
C ASP A 97 3.28 2.49 -12.62
N ARG A 98 3.79 3.73 -12.69
CA ARG A 98 4.70 4.15 -13.77
C ARG A 98 5.96 3.30 -13.84
N ASN A 99 6.29 2.61 -12.75
CA ASN A 99 7.39 1.64 -12.64
C ASN A 99 8.56 1.94 -13.58
N PRO A 100 9.21 3.12 -13.46
CA PRO A 100 10.14 3.60 -14.49
C PRO A 100 11.35 2.69 -14.72
N ARG A 101 11.58 1.73 -13.82
CA ARG A 101 12.65 0.72 -13.90
C ARG A 101 12.18 -0.71 -14.15
N GLY A 102 10.89 -0.94 -14.37
CA GLY A 102 10.34 -2.28 -14.63
C GLY A 102 10.51 -3.25 -13.45
N GLN A 103 10.63 -2.74 -12.23
CA GLN A 103 10.87 -3.56 -11.05
C GLN A 103 9.64 -4.37 -10.67
N THR A 104 9.89 -5.62 -10.33
CA THR A 104 8.93 -6.54 -9.73
C THR A 104 8.63 -6.17 -8.27
N TRP A 105 7.53 -6.69 -7.74
CA TRP A 105 7.20 -6.58 -6.31
C TRP A 105 8.29 -7.15 -5.41
N GLN A 106 8.91 -8.24 -5.83
CA GLN A 106 9.99 -8.89 -5.09
C GLN A 106 11.20 -7.98 -4.99
N GLU A 107 11.59 -7.30 -6.08
CA GLU A 107 12.70 -6.35 -6.07
C GLU A 107 12.41 -5.11 -5.20
N ARG A 108 11.17 -4.61 -5.22
CA ARG A 108 10.73 -3.50 -4.36
C ARG A 108 10.74 -3.90 -2.89
N ALA A 109 10.22 -5.08 -2.57
CA ALA A 109 10.24 -5.63 -1.22
C ALA A 109 11.67 -5.87 -0.73
N GLN A 110 12.56 -6.37 -1.59
CA GLN A 110 13.97 -6.56 -1.27
C GLN A 110 14.69 -5.23 -1.04
N THR A 111 14.38 -4.21 -1.84
CA THR A 111 14.88 -2.84 -1.64
C THR A 111 14.44 -2.29 -0.29
N LEU A 112 13.15 -2.44 0.05
CA LEU A 112 12.62 -2.03 1.35
C LEU A 112 13.31 -2.79 2.49
N ALA A 113 13.52 -4.10 2.36
CA ALA A 113 14.22 -4.91 3.36
C ALA A 113 15.65 -4.41 3.60
N VAL A 114 16.41 -4.14 2.53
CA VAL A 114 17.76 -3.56 2.63
C VAL A 114 17.73 -2.18 3.31
N CYS A 115 16.72 -1.37 3.04
CA CYS A 115 16.57 -0.06 3.67
C CYS A 115 16.16 -0.13 5.14
N LEU A 116 15.27 -1.08 5.51
CA LEU A 116 14.93 -1.38 6.90
C LEU A 116 16.16 -1.86 7.67
N ASP A 117 17.02 -2.66 7.03
CA ASP A 117 18.27 -3.14 7.63
C ASP A 117 19.31 -2.05 7.89
N ARG A 118 19.18 -0.90 7.25
CA ARG A 118 20.04 0.28 7.49
C ARG A 118 19.45 1.22 8.53
N LEU A 119 18.21 1.02 8.93
CA LEU A 119 17.54 1.87 9.88
C LEU A 119 18.12 1.65 11.29
N PRO A 120 18.40 2.71 12.07
CA PRO A 120 18.82 2.57 13.46
C PRO A 120 17.81 1.72 14.25
N GLU A 121 18.29 0.83 15.11
CA GLU A 121 17.48 -0.15 15.83
C GLU A 121 16.23 0.48 16.46
N VAL A 122 16.39 1.58 17.20
CA VAL A 122 15.28 2.29 17.86
C VAL A 122 14.17 2.78 16.93
N MET A 123 14.49 3.04 15.66
CA MET A 123 13.51 3.42 14.64
C MET A 123 12.90 2.18 13.99
N ARG A 124 13.73 1.14 13.75
CA ARG A 124 13.29 -0.13 13.18
C ARG A 124 12.29 -0.82 14.08
N SER A 125 12.60 -1.03 15.35
CA SER A 125 11.66 -1.73 16.26
C SER A 125 10.35 -0.94 16.41
N ALA A 126 10.40 0.40 16.41
CA ALA A 126 9.17 1.21 16.40
C ALA A 126 8.36 1.03 15.11
N PHE A 127 9.02 1.01 13.95
CA PHE A 127 8.40 0.78 12.65
C PHE A 127 7.78 -0.62 12.57
N GLU A 128 8.51 -1.66 12.93
CA GLU A 128 8.06 -3.05 12.86
C GLU A 128 6.86 -3.29 13.78
N LEU A 129 6.95 -2.85 15.05
CA LEU A 129 5.83 -2.97 15.99
C LEU A 129 4.57 -2.25 15.49
N HIS A 130 4.73 -1.08 14.86
CA HIS A 130 3.59 -0.30 14.38
C HIS A 130 3.00 -0.83 13.07
N TYR A 131 3.84 -1.08 12.07
CA TYR A 131 3.41 -1.38 10.71
C TYR A 131 3.32 -2.89 10.43
N LEU A 132 4.20 -3.71 10.99
CA LEU A 132 4.20 -5.16 10.77
C LEU A 132 3.33 -5.87 11.81
N GLU A 133 3.50 -5.53 13.09
CA GLU A 133 2.71 -6.10 14.19
C GLU A 133 1.40 -5.34 14.49
N ARG A 134 1.10 -4.29 13.72
CA ARG A 134 -0.16 -3.51 13.77
C ARG A 134 -0.49 -2.91 15.14
N LYS A 135 0.52 -2.63 15.96
CA LYS A 135 0.29 -2.00 17.26
C LYS A 135 0.05 -0.50 17.10
N THR A 136 -0.83 0.05 17.92
CA THR A 136 -1.03 1.50 18.02
C THR A 136 0.24 2.17 18.54
N ALA A 137 0.47 3.44 18.20
CA ALA A 137 1.64 4.18 18.72
C ALA A 137 1.70 4.20 20.26
N ALA A 138 0.54 4.15 20.93
CA ALA A 138 0.44 4.05 22.38
C ALA A 138 0.90 2.67 22.91
N GLU A 139 0.54 1.58 22.22
CA GLU A 139 1.03 0.23 22.56
C GLU A 139 2.54 0.10 22.32
N VAL A 140 3.04 0.65 21.21
CA VAL A 140 4.49 0.69 20.92
C VAL A 140 5.22 1.48 22.01
N ALA A 141 4.67 2.61 22.46
CA ALA A 141 5.24 3.41 23.54
C ALA A 141 5.35 2.62 24.85
N ARG A 142 4.31 1.85 25.20
CA ARG A 142 4.32 0.96 26.36
C ARG A 142 5.37 -0.14 26.23
N LEU A 143 5.42 -0.84 25.09
CA LEU A 143 6.35 -1.94 24.87
C LEU A 143 7.81 -1.51 24.87
N LEU A 144 8.11 -0.37 24.25
CA LEU A 144 9.47 0.17 24.18
C LEU A 144 9.85 1.00 25.41
N SER A 145 8.96 1.14 26.40
CA SER A 145 9.16 1.95 27.61
C SER A 145 9.60 3.39 27.30
N VAL A 146 8.96 4.04 26.33
CA VAL A 146 9.23 5.45 25.94
C VAL A 146 7.93 6.26 25.84
N SER A 147 8.05 7.59 25.73
CA SER A 147 6.87 8.44 25.54
C SER A 147 6.22 8.24 24.17
N LEU A 148 4.91 8.45 24.09
CA LEU A 148 4.17 8.46 22.81
C LEU A 148 4.80 9.43 21.80
N HIS A 149 5.21 10.62 22.27
CA HIS A 149 5.88 11.61 21.43
C HIS A 149 7.20 11.08 20.84
N ALA A 150 7.97 10.31 21.61
CA ALA A 150 9.21 9.68 21.12
C ALA A 150 8.92 8.63 20.05
N VAL A 151 7.86 7.82 20.21
CA VAL A 151 7.42 6.86 19.17
C VAL A 151 7.02 7.57 17.88
N LEU A 152 6.19 8.61 17.96
CA LEU A 152 5.76 9.37 16.79
C LEU A 152 6.96 9.98 16.03
N LYS A 153 7.94 10.55 16.77
CA LYS A 153 9.18 11.04 16.16
C LYS A 153 10.02 9.94 15.53
N ARG A 154 10.12 8.76 16.16
CA ARG A 154 10.83 7.60 15.60
C ARG A 154 10.16 7.12 14.32
N LEU A 155 8.83 6.99 14.31
CA LEU A 155 8.07 6.59 13.12
C LEU A 155 8.18 7.60 11.98
N GLN A 156 8.13 8.89 12.28
CA GLN A 156 8.34 9.94 11.29
C GLN A 156 9.74 9.81 10.65
N ARG A 157 10.80 9.79 11.47
CA ARG A 157 12.18 9.67 10.99
C ARG A 157 12.46 8.35 10.28
N ALA A 158 11.80 7.27 10.72
CA ALA A 158 11.83 5.98 10.04
C ALA A 158 11.33 6.11 8.61
N ARG A 159 10.12 6.68 8.42
CA ARG A 159 9.53 6.90 7.09
C ARG A 159 10.41 7.79 6.20
N GLU A 160 10.91 8.90 6.74
CA GLU A 160 11.80 9.81 5.99
C GLU A 160 13.10 9.10 5.57
N SER A 161 13.72 8.33 6.47
CA SER A 161 14.96 7.61 6.15
C SER A 161 14.72 6.47 5.15
N LEU A 162 13.60 5.76 5.26
CA LEU A 162 13.21 4.71 4.32
C LEU A 162 12.90 5.31 2.94
N ALA A 163 12.15 6.40 2.86
CA ALA A 163 11.87 7.11 1.60
C ALA A 163 13.17 7.52 0.91
N ASN A 164 14.07 8.22 1.60
CA ASN A 164 15.36 8.63 1.05
C ASN A 164 16.23 7.43 0.61
N CYS A 165 16.24 6.35 1.39
CA CYS A 165 17.01 5.15 1.05
C CYS A 165 16.45 4.47 -0.21
N ILE A 166 15.13 4.35 -0.29
CA ILE A 166 14.43 3.77 -1.43
C ILE A 166 14.67 4.65 -2.66
N GLU A 167 14.47 5.97 -2.59
CA GLU A 167 14.74 6.90 -3.70
C GLU A 167 16.15 6.75 -4.25
N ARG A 168 17.17 6.66 -3.37
CA ARG A 168 18.57 6.41 -3.79
C ARG A 168 18.77 5.05 -4.44
N GLN A 169 18.19 3.98 -3.88
CA GLN A 169 18.27 2.63 -4.45
C GLN A 169 17.54 2.54 -5.80
N LEU A 170 16.44 3.27 -5.92
CA LEU A 170 15.64 3.40 -7.14
C LEU A 170 16.23 4.43 -8.11
N GLY A 171 17.32 5.11 -7.76
CA GLY A 171 17.91 6.24 -8.48
C GLY A 171 16.87 7.21 -9.04
N LEU A 172 15.86 7.50 -8.21
CA LEU A 172 15.03 8.68 -8.33
C LEU A 172 15.85 9.80 -7.68
N ASP A 173 16.81 10.36 -8.41
CA ASP A 173 17.48 11.56 -7.91
C ASP A 173 16.42 12.66 -7.73
N PRO A 174 16.46 13.44 -6.62
CA PRO A 174 15.63 14.61 -6.51
C PRO A 174 16.02 15.61 -7.63
N PRO A 175 15.08 16.42 -8.13
CA PRO A 175 15.41 17.51 -9.05
C PRO A 175 16.41 18.49 -8.45
#